data_AF-A2BMU1-F1
#
_entry.id   AF-A2BMU1-F1
#
_cell.length_a   1.000
_cell.length_b   1.000
_cell.length_c   1.000
_cell.angle_alpha   90.00
_cell.angle_beta   90.00
_cell.angle_gamma   90.00
#
_symmetry.space_group_name_H-M   'P 1'
#
loop_
_entity.id
_entity.type
_entity.pdbx_description
1 polymer ?
#
loop_
_entity_poly.entity_id
_entity_poly.type
_entity_poly.pdbx_seq_one_letter_code
_entity_poly.pdbx_strand_id
1 'polypeptide(L)'
;MQESLSMLAHRIVVEAVRLGFPVYSRPLGKNKLYVSTRLGSGVFTVRVLENPIDGSNALALSLDPGYEAVILAELGNDKVAKAYLDNVPKAIAMHAGIMSRYEADVWAQRLHFASQGRLQRIGMGLLEWLASPYMIEVALRDRETRLIVAWVNCLTGGLVDATQWQARLDLLGREEASRIAGIAAKEAGEACRAAGVSS
;
A
#
# COMPACT_ATOMS: atom_id res chain seq x y z
N MET A 1 20.36 18.53 8.25
CA MET A 1 18.95 18.97 8.15
C MET A 1 18.09 17.75 8.42
N GLN A 2 17.40 17.71 9.56
CA GLN A 2 16.56 16.57 9.94
C GLN A 2 15.34 16.54 9.02
N GLU A 3 15.08 15.38 8.42
CA GLU A 3 13.93 15.20 7.54
C GLU A 3 12.61 15.39 8.30
N SER A 4 11.62 16.06 7.70
CA SER A 4 10.32 16.23 8.36
C SER A 4 9.59 14.90 8.52
N LEU A 5 8.88 14.70 9.64
CA LEU A 5 8.12 13.48 9.93
C LEU A 5 7.13 13.11 8.82
N SER A 6 6.51 14.12 8.21
CA SER A 6 5.60 13.93 7.07
C SER A 6 6.27 13.33 5.83
N MET A 7 7.54 13.62 5.58
CA MET A 7 8.31 13.02 4.48
C MET A 7 8.62 11.55 4.79
N LEU A 8 9.01 11.24 6.03
CA LEU A 8 9.22 9.85 6.45
C LEU A 8 7.94 9.01 6.31
N ALA A 9 6.81 9.53 6.79
CA ALA A 9 5.51 8.87 6.66
C ALA A 9 5.10 8.71 5.18
N HIS A 10 5.31 9.76 4.37
CA HIS A 10 5.04 9.72 2.92
C HIS A 10 5.83 8.61 2.23
N ARG A 11 7.13 8.43 2.52
CA ARG A 11 7.94 7.33 1.95
C ARG A 11 7.37 5.96 2.30
N ILE A 12 6.94 5.75 3.54
CA ILE A 12 6.32 4.48 3.95
C ILE A 12 5.04 4.21 3.16
N VAL A 13 4.20 5.25 2.96
CA VAL A 13 2.99 5.13 2.14
C VAL A 13 3.35 4.85 0.68
N VAL A 14 4.38 5.49 0.13
CA VAL A 14 4.87 5.24 -1.24
C VAL A 14 5.31 3.78 -1.39
N GLU A 15 6.03 3.20 -0.42
CA GLU A 15 6.40 1.78 -0.44
C GLU A 15 5.17 0.86 -0.44
N ALA A 16 4.10 1.21 0.29
CA ALA A 16 2.84 0.47 0.19
C ALA A 16 2.22 0.57 -1.23
N VAL A 17 2.29 1.74 -1.88
CA VAL A 17 1.81 1.94 -3.26
C VAL A 17 2.63 1.16 -4.28
N ARG A 18 3.93 0.98 -4.06
CA ARG A 18 4.78 0.10 -4.88
C ARG A 18 4.31 -1.35 -4.86
N LEU A 19 3.69 -1.76 -3.75
CA LEU A 19 3.06 -3.08 -3.56
C LEU A 19 1.57 -3.10 -3.98
N GLY A 20 1.13 -2.08 -4.73
CA GLY A 20 -0.18 -2.03 -5.36
C GLY A 20 -1.28 -1.42 -4.49
N PHE A 21 -0.96 -0.85 -3.33
CA PHE A 21 -1.97 -0.18 -2.50
C PHE A 21 -2.47 1.12 -3.18
N PRO A 22 -3.77 1.29 -3.47
CA PRO A 22 -4.30 2.37 -4.30
C PRO A 22 -4.55 3.64 -3.48
N VAL A 23 -3.46 4.28 -3.07
CA VAL A 23 -3.50 5.51 -2.26
C VAL A 23 -2.55 6.56 -2.81
N TYR A 24 -2.96 7.82 -2.75
CA TYR A 24 -2.08 8.97 -2.90
C TYR A 24 -1.74 9.55 -1.54
N SER A 25 -0.49 9.97 -1.35
CA SER A 25 -0.13 10.80 -0.21
C SER A 25 0.74 11.98 -0.61
N ARG A 26 0.66 13.06 0.16
CA ARG A 26 1.51 14.25 -0.01
C ARG A 26 1.78 14.93 1.34
N PRO A 27 3.02 15.28 1.66
CA PRO A 27 3.34 16.13 2.81
C PRO A 27 2.67 17.51 2.71
N LEU A 28 2.04 17.99 3.77
CA LEU A 28 1.43 19.34 3.85
C LEU A 28 2.16 20.30 4.80
N GLY A 29 3.13 19.80 5.56
CA GLY A 29 3.86 20.55 6.58
C GLY A 29 4.78 19.61 7.34
N LYS A 30 5.34 20.03 8.47
CA LYS A 30 6.31 19.22 9.23
C LYS A 30 5.73 17.90 9.76
N ASN A 31 4.47 17.91 10.16
CA ASN A 31 3.79 16.81 10.86
C ASN A 31 2.37 16.54 10.30
N LYS A 32 2.10 16.94 9.05
CA LYS A 32 0.80 16.74 8.40
C LYS A 32 0.99 16.00 7.08
N LEU A 33 0.19 14.96 6.88
CA LEU A 33 0.19 14.14 5.67
C LEU A 33 -1.22 14.16 5.06
N TYR A 34 -1.34 14.68 3.85
CA TYR A 34 -2.54 14.51 3.04
C TYR A 34 -2.57 13.09 2.50
N VAL A 35 -3.72 12.44 2.58
CA VAL A 35 -3.96 11.11 2.03
C VAL A 35 -5.27 11.12 1.24
N SER A 36 -5.29 10.48 0.09
CA SER A 36 -6.47 10.35 -0.76
C SER A 36 -6.55 8.95 -1.36
N THR A 37 -7.75 8.39 -1.34
CA THR A 37 -8.14 7.14 -2.01
C THR A 37 -9.23 7.46 -3.04
N ARG A 38 -9.78 6.42 -3.67
CA ARG A 38 -10.96 6.53 -4.54
C ARG A 38 -12.24 6.95 -3.80
N LEU A 39 -12.32 6.74 -2.49
CA LEU A 39 -13.53 6.98 -1.70
C LEU A 39 -13.53 8.38 -1.08
N GLY A 40 -12.35 8.92 -0.76
CA GLY A 40 -12.26 10.21 -0.11
C GLY A 40 -10.84 10.67 0.11
N SER A 41 -10.70 11.76 0.85
CA SER A 41 -9.40 12.28 1.25
C SER A 41 -9.46 12.93 2.62
N GLY A 42 -8.30 13.07 3.25
CA GLY A 42 -8.17 13.68 4.57
C GLY A 42 -6.73 14.01 4.91
N VAL A 43 -6.57 14.70 6.04
CA VAL A 43 -5.27 15.12 6.56
C VAL A 43 -5.02 14.41 7.88
N PHE A 44 -3.91 13.70 7.95
CA PHE A 44 -3.47 12.97 9.14
C PHE A 44 -2.35 13.75 9.83
N THR A 45 -2.29 13.63 11.15
CA THR A 45 -1.17 14.11 11.96
C THR A 45 -0.14 13.01 12.09
N VAL A 46 1.10 13.32 11.72
CA VAL A 46 2.26 12.45 11.89
C VAL A 46 2.93 12.78 13.21
N ARG A 47 3.09 11.80 14.09
CA ARG A 47 3.66 11.99 15.42
C ARG A 47 4.78 10.97 15.65
N VAL A 48 5.68 11.30 16.58
CA VAL A 48 6.59 10.33 17.18
C VAL A 48 6.02 9.94 18.53
N LEU A 49 5.84 8.66 18.75
CA LEU A 49 5.46 8.08 20.03
C LEU A 49 6.72 7.52 20.68
N GLU A 50 6.97 7.90 21.91
CA GLU A 50 8.07 7.38 22.72
C GLU A 50 7.54 6.24 23.61
N ASN A 51 8.21 5.09 23.58
CA ASN A 51 7.93 3.99 24.49
C ASN A 51 8.61 4.30 25.84
N PRO A 52 7.83 4.46 26.93
CA PRO A 52 8.40 4.83 28.23
C PRO A 52 9.23 3.72 28.89
N ILE A 53 9.14 2.47 28.40
CA ILE A 53 9.83 1.32 29.00
C ILE A 53 11.28 1.22 28.52
N ASP A 54 11.50 1.36 27.21
CA ASP A 54 12.80 1.15 26.57
C ASP A 54 13.35 2.39 25.84
N GLY A 55 12.61 3.50 25.85
CA GLY A 55 12.97 4.75 25.17
C GLY A 55 12.92 4.68 23.64
N SER A 56 12.38 3.60 23.07
CA SER A 56 12.26 3.46 21.62
C SER A 56 11.24 4.45 21.05
N ASN A 57 11.51 4.94 19.84
CA ASN A 57 10.64 5.88 19.15
C ASN A 57 9.91 5.20 18.00
N ALA A 58 8.63 5.51 17.81
CA ALA A 58 7.82 5.00 16.73
C ALA A 58 7.15 6.14 15.96
N LEU A 59 7.18 6.08 14.63
CA LEU A 59 6.44 6.98 13.77
C LEU A 59 5.00 6.49 13.65
N ALA A 60 4.03 7.35 13.95
CA ALA A 60 2.61 7.01 13.91
C ALA A 60 1.78 8.05 13.13
N LEU A 61 0.69 7.58 12.53
CA LEU A 61 -0.39 8.43 12.01
C LEU A 61 -1.53 8.50 13.01
N SER A 62 -2.17 9.67 13.11
CA SER A 62 -3.32 9.95 13.98
C SER A 62 -4.30 10.89 13.28
N LEU A 63 -5.55 10.92 13.71
CA LEU A 63 -6.55 11.91 13.33
C LEU A 63 -6.78 12.87 14.49
N ASP A 64 -6.71 14.17 14.26
CA ASP A 64 -7.10 15.15 15.27
C ASP A 64 -8.63 15.34 15.25
N PRO A 65 -9.31 15.53 16.41
CA PRO A 65 -8.80 15.54 17.79
C PRO A 65 -8.75 14.16 18.47
N GLY A 66 -8.73 13.06 17.71
CA GLY A 66 -8.75 11.70 18.24
C GLY A 66 -7.47 11.26 18.98
N TYR A 67 -7.62 10.25 19.84
CA TYR A 67 -6.53 9.59 20.57
C TYR A 67 -5.98 8.36 19.84
N GLU A 68 -6.65 7.90 18.78
CA GLU A 68 -6.22 6.73 18.02
C GLU A 68 -4.99 7.10 17.19
N ALA A 69 -3.94 6.29 17.34
CA ALA A 69 -2.72 6.40 16.55
C ALA A 69 -2.30 4.99 16.11
N VAL A 70 -1.89 4.88 14.85
CA VAL A 70 -1.41 3.64 14.26
C VAL A 70 0.06 3.81 13.92
N ILE A 71 0.88 2.90 14.46
CA ILE A 71 2.33 2.88 14.24
C ILE A 71 2.61 2.44 12.80
N LEU A 72 3.36 3.25 12.07
CA LEU A 72 3.83 2.96 10.72
C LEU A 72 5.28 2.46 10.69
N ALA A 73 6.10 2.84 11.66
CA ALA A 73 7.49 2.41 11.72
C ALA A 73 8.09 2.54 13.11
N GLU A 74 9.09 1.70 13.39
CA GLU A 74 10.07 1.93 14.45
C GLU A 74 11.18 2.84 13.94
N LEU A 75 11.63 3.75 14.80
CA LEU A 75 12.70 4.69 14.55
C LEU A 75 13.93 4.29 15.38
N GLY A 76 15.10 4.25 14.74
CA GLY A 76 16.39 4.02 15.39
C GLY A 76 17.44 4.97 14.85
N ASN A 77 18.21 5.63 15.73
CA ASN A 77 19.24 6.61 15.36
C ASN A 77 18.77 7.62 14.28
N ASP A 78 17.58 8.20 14.49
CA ASP A 78 16.92 9.16 13.57
C ASP A 78 16.60 8.62 12.16
N LYS A 79 16.50 7.28 12.00
CA LYS A 79 16.12 6.62 10.74
C LYS A 79 15.00 5.62 10.96
N VAL A 80 14.32 5.23 9.89
CA VAL A 80 13.37 4.11 9.91
C VAL A 80 14.17 2.82 10.12
N ALA A 81 14.00 2.19 11.28
CA ALA A 81 14.59 0.89 11.59
C ALA A 81 13.77 -0.24 10.99
N LYS A 82 12.44 -0.13 11.08
CA LYS A 82 11.50 -1.12 10.57
C LYS A 82 10.19 -0.46 10.18
N ALA A 83 9.73 -0.68 8.95
CA ALA A 83 8.44 -0.18 8.47
C ALA A 83 7.37 -1.26 8.53
N TYR A 84 6.16 -0.87 8.94
CA TYR A 84 4.97 -1.70 9.04
C TYR A 84 4.01 -1.33 7.91
N LEU A 85 4.29 -1.80 6.70
CA LEU A 85 3.48 -1.45 5.51
C LEU A 85 2.03 -1.92 5.65
N ASP A 86 1.79 -3.05 6.31
CA ASP A 86 0.47 -3.60 6.62
C ASP A 86 -0.34 -2.76 7.62
N ASN A 87 0.30 -1.83 8.33
CA ASN A 87 -0.40 -0.86 9.18
C ASN A 87 -0.84 0.40 8.42
N VAL A 88 -0.33 0.65 7.20
CA VAL A 88 -0.73 1.82 6.41
C VAL A 88 -2.23 1.84 6.12
N PRO A 89 -2.88 0.75 5.65
CA PRO A 89 -4.33 0.75 5.42
C PRO A 89 -5.13 0.95 6.71
N LYS A 90 -4.68 0.34 7.81
CA LYS A 90 -5.32 0.47 9.13
C LYS A 90 -5.30 1.91 9.63
N ALA A 91 -4.16 2.59 9.45
CA ALA A 91 -4.03 4.01 9.78
C ALA A 91 -5.01 4.87 8.97
N ILE A 92 -5.17 4.58 7.67
CA ILE A 92 -6.08 5.34 6.81
C ILE A 92 -7.55 5.09 7.19
N ALA A 93 -7.90 3.85 7.57
CA ALA A 93 -9.24 3.47 7.99
C ALA A 93 -9.67 4.03 9.35
N MET A 94 -8.79 4.70 10.10
CA MET A 94 -9.22 5.57 11.20
C MET A 94 -10.22 6.64 10.71
N HIS A 95 -10.14 7.04 9.43
CA HIS A 95 -11.11 7.91 8.78
C HIS A 95 -12.05 7.09 7.89
N ALA A 96 -13.22 6.70 8.42
CA ALA A 96 -14.18 5.84 7.70
C ALA A 96 -14.63 6.36 6.32
N GLY A 97 -14.64 7.69 6.12
CA GLY A 97 -14.92 8.31 4.82
C GLY A 97 -13.82 8.16 3.76
N ILE A 98 -12.64 7.65 4.11
CA ILE A 98 -11.51 7.42 3.19
C ILE A 98 -11.34 5.94 2.88
N MET A 99 -11.52 5.07 3.88
CA MET A 99 -11.39 3.62 3.74
C MET A 99 -12.21 2.91 4.81
N SER A 100 -12.93 1.87 4.42
CA SER A 100 -13.63 1.00 5.38
C SER A 100 -12.64 0.10 6.13
N ARG A 101 -12.98 -0.32 7.36
CA ARG A 101 -12.16 -1.28 8.12
C ARG A 101 -11.96 -2.61 7.38
N TYR A 102 -13.01 -3.11 6.73
CA TYR A 102 -12.93 -4.33 5.93
C TYR A 102 -11.92 -4.22 4.78
N GLU A 103 -11.98 -3.12 4.01
CA GLU A 103 -11.01 -2.86 2.93
C GLU A 103 -9.59 -2.72 3.47
N ALA A 104 -9.41 -2.10 4.64
CA ALA A 104 -8.11 -2.01 5.29
C ALA A 104 -7.55 -3.37 5.74
N ASP A 105 -8.39 -4.28 6.24
CA ASP A 105 -7.95 -5.62 6.63
C ASP A 105 -7.49 -6.45 5.43
N VAL A 106 -8.21 -6.38 4.32
CA VAL A 106 -7.81 -7.01 3.05
C VAL A 106 -6.45 -6.46 2.59
N TRP A 107 -6.29 -5.13 2.58
CA TRP A 107 -5.03 -4.52 2.18
C TRP A 107 -3.88 -4.78 3.14
N ALA A 108 -4.13 -4.85 4.45
CA ALA A 108 -3.12 -5.21 5.42
C ALA A 108 -2.55 -6.61 5.14
N GLN A 109 -3.41 -7.58 4.79
CA GLN A 109 -2.95 -8.91 4.39
C GLN A 109 -2.13 -8.88 3.10
N ARG A 110 -2.64 -8.21 2.05
CA ARG A 110 -1.91 -8.04 0.77
C ARG A 110 -0.50 -7.50 1.00
N LEU A 111 -0.38 -6.40 1.75
CA LEU A 111 0.89 -5.74 2.03
C LEU A 111 1.78 -6.58 2.96
N HIS A 112 1.20 -7.30 3.92
CA HIS A 112 1.95 -8.21 4.78
C HIS A 112 2.64 -9.31 3.97
N PHE A 113 1.91 -10.04 3.13
CA PHE A 113 2.50 -11.12 2.33
C PHE A 113 3.45 -10.59 1.24
N ALA A 114 3.12 -9.46 0.61
CA ALA A 114 3.97 -8.85 -0.42
C ALA A 114 5.30 -8.35 0.16
N SER A 115 5.27 -7.62 1.28
CA SER A 115 6.47 -7.05 1.90
C SER A 115 7.41 -8.10 2.48
N GLN A 116 6.88 -9.25 2.90
CA GLN A 116 7.68 -10.39 3.37
C GLN A 116 8.22 -11.28 2.25
N GLY A 117 7.95 -10.97 0.98
CA GLY A 117 8.37 -11.81 -0.15
C GLY A 117 7.68 -13.18 -0.18
N ARG A 118 6.49 -13.29 0.43
CA ARG A 118 5.72 -14.55 0.53
C ARG A 118 4.79 -14.80 -0.66
N LEU A 119 4.86 -13.93 -1.67
CA LEU A 119 4.18 -14.16 -2.94
C LEU A 119 5.07 -14.98 -3.86
N GLN A 120 4.55 -16.08 -4.36
CA GLN A 120 5.24 -17.00 -5.27
C GLN A 120 4.75 -16.77 -6.69
N ARG A 121 5.67 -16.82 -7.66
CA ARG A 121 5.32 -16.72 -9.07
C ARG A 121 4.55 -17.96 -9.50
N ILE A 122 3.34 -17.77 -10.01
CA ILE A 122 2.47 -18.85 -10.49
C ILE A 122 2.31 -18.86 -12.02
N GLY A 123 2.69 -17.77 -12.70
CA GLY A 123 2.57 -17.66 -14.13
C GLY A 123 3.25 -16.42 -14.69
N MET A 124 3.21 -16.33 -16.02
CA MET A 124 3.79 -15.23 -16.77
C MET A 124 2.91 -14.90 -17.96
N GLY A 125 2.46 -13.65 -18.03
CA GLY A 125 1.97 -12.99 -19.24
C GLY A 125 2.93 -11.86 -19.63
N LEU A 126 2.37 -10.80 -20.20
CA LEU A 126 2.99 -9.47 -20.28
C LEU A 126 3.31 -8.93 -18.87
N LEU A 127 2.57 -9.35 -17.83
CA LEU A 127 2.92 -9.13 -16.43
C LEU A 127 3.27 -10.46 -15.73
N GLU A 128 4.02 -10.38 -14.63
CA GLU A 128 4.31 -11.52 -13.78
C GLU A 128 3.18 -11.74 -12.77
N TRP A 129 2.69 -12.99 -12.64
CA TRP A 129 1.58 -13.32 -11.76
C TRP A 129 2.10 -13.93 -10.46
N LEU A 130 1.72 -13.35 -9.33
CA LEU A 130 2.21 -13.72 -8.02
C LEU A 130 1.03 -14.07 -7.09
N ALA A 131 1.10 -15.20 -6.40
CA ALA A 131 0.05 -15.63 -5.47
C ALA A 131 0.64 -16.04 -4.13
N SER A 132 -0.19 -15.98 -3.08
CA SER A 132 0.11 -16.57 -1.78
C SER A 132 -0.76 -17.80 -1.58
N PRO A 133 -0.26 -18.92 -1.01
CA PRO A 133 -1.12 -20.05 -0.68
C PRO A 133 -2.15 -19.73 0.41
N TYR A 134 -2.05 -18.56 1.06
CA TYR A 134 -2.94 -18.11 2.13
C TYR A 134 -4.01 -17.11 1.66
N MET A 135 -4.00 -16.71 0.39
CA MET A 135 -4.95 -15.73 -0.16
C MET A 135 -5.51 -16.21 -1.50
N ILE A 136 -6.78 -15.94 -1.75
CA ILE A 136 -7.46 -16.26 -3.02
C ILE A 136 -7.31 -15.10 -4.01
N GLU A 137 -6.17 -14.43 -3.95
CA GLU A 137 -5.88 -13.21 -4.70
C GLU A 137 -4.53 -13.33 -5.41
N VAL A 138 -4.46 -12.75 -6.60
CA VAL A 138 -3.27 -12.74 -7.43
C VAL A 138 -2.81 -11.31 -7.63
N ALA A 139 -1.55 -11.04 -7.35
CA ALA A 139 -0.90 -9.79 -7.67
C ALA A 139 -0.30 -9.86 -9.09
N LEU A 140 -0.52 -8.81 -9.89
CA LEU A 140 0.13 -8.62 -11.18
C LEU A 140 1.29 -7.65 -11.00
N ARG A 141 2.50 -8.08 -11.33
CA ARG A 141 3.73 -7.31 -11.17
C ARG A 141 4.34 -6.95 -12.52
N ASP A 142 4.63 -5.68 -12.71
CA ASP A 142 5.46 -5.23 -13.82
C ASP A 142 6.92 -5.63 -13.60
N ARG A 143 7.53 -6.23 -14.63
CA ARG A 143 8.84 -6.87 -14.50
C ARG A 143 9.98 -5.86 -14.48
N GLU A 144 9.82 -4.77 -15.21
CA GLU A 144 10.83 -3.74 -15.38
C GLU A 144 10.90 -2.86 -14.12
N THR A 145 9.77 -2.32 -13.69
CA THR A 145 9.68 -1.42 -12.53
C THR A 145 9.57 -2.15 -11.20
N ARG A 146 9.27 -3.45 -11.23
CA ARG A 146 9.03 -4.32 -10.07
C ARG A 146 7.81 -3.92 -9.23
N LEU A 147 6.98 -3.00 -9.73
CA LEU A 147 5.76 -2.55 -9.05
C LEU A 147 4.67 -3.61 -9.18
N ILE A 148 3.93 -3.84 -8.09
CA ILE A 148 2.65 -4.54 -8.19
C ILE A 148 1.64 -3.53 -8.71
N VAL A 149 1.16 -3.74 -9.93
CA VAL A 149 0.35 -2.76 -10.66
C VAL A 149 -1.14 -3.03 -10.48
N ALA A 150 -1.51 -4.27 -10.14
CA ALA A 150 -2.88 -4.61 -9.79
C ALA A 150 -2.96 -5.81 -8.85
N TRP A 151 -4.10 -5.91 -8.16
CA TRP A 151 -4.51 -7.08 -7.39
C TRP A 151 -5.83 -7.61 -7.94
N VAL A 152 -5.91 -8.92 -8.16
CA VAL A 152 -7.09 -9.61 -8.69
C VAL A 152 -7.66 -10.50 -7.59
N ASN A 153 -8.92 -10.33 -7.26
CA ASN A 153 -9.66 -11.23 -6.37
C ASN A 153 -10.29 -12.34 -7.22
N CYS A 154 -9.79 -13.56 -7.09
CA CYS A 154 -10.20 -14.65 -7.97
C CYS A 154 -11.55 -15.27 -7.65
N LEU A 155 -12.15 -14.95 -6.50
CA LEU A 155 -13.53 -15.34 -6.20
C LEU A 155 -14.56 -14.43 -6.87
N THR A 156 -14.27 -13.14 -6.93
CA THR A 156 -15.23 -12.14 -7.43
C THR A 156 -14.92 -11.66 -8.85
N GLY A 157 -13.72 -11.97 -9.37
CA GLY A 157 -13.19 -11.38 -10.59
C GLY A 157 -12.82 -9.89 -10.44
N GLY A 158 -12.89 -9.35 -9.22
CA GLY A 158 -12.61 -7.94 -8.95
C GLY A 158 -11.14 -7.61 -9.17
N LEU A 159 -10.88 -6.59 -10.00
CA LEU A 159 -9.55 -6.04 -10.24
C LEU A 159 -9.41 -4.71 -9.50
N VAL A 160 -8.35 -4.57 -8.71
CA VAL A 160 -7.95 -3.29 -8.12
C VAL A 160 -6.66 -2.81 -8.78
N ASP A 161 -6.80 -1.77 -9.60
CA ASP A 161 -5.73 -1.12 -10.34
C ASP A 161 -5.04 -0.03 -9.49
N ALA A 162 -3.72 -0.09 -9.40
CA ALA A 162 -2.88 0.86 -8.67
C ALA A 162 -2.16 1.86 -9.57
N THR A 163 -2.18 1.67 -10.90
CA THR A 163 -1.36 2.40 -11.87
C THR A 163 -1.64 3.91 -11.84
N GLN A 164 -2.91 4.32 -11.66
CA GLN A 164 -3.27 5.73 -11.53
C GLN A 164 -2.57 6.38 -10.33
N TRP A 165 -2.50 5.69 -9.20
CA TRP A 165 -1.87 6.18 -7.97
C TRP A 165 -0.35 6.20 -8.09
N GLN A 166 0.21 5.16 -8.70
CA GLN A 166 1.62 5.08 -9.03
C GLN A 166 2.06 6.21 -9.97
N ALA A 167 1.25 6.55 -10.97
CA ALA A 167 1.51 7.68 -11.87
C ALA A 167 1.43 9.04 -11.16
N ARG A 168 0.50 9.20 -10.21
CA ARG A 168 0.39 10.44 -9.41
C ARG A 168 1.55 10.63 -8.43
N LEU A 169 2.27 9.57 -8.11
CA LEU A 169 3.46 9.57 -7.26
C LEU A 169 4.77 9.45 -8.05
N ASP A 170 4.70 9.64 -9.37
CA ASP A 170 5.84 9.58 -10.29
C ASP A 170 6.63 8.25 -10.21
N LEU A 171 5.95 7.16 -9.81
CA LEU A 171 6.49 5.79 -9.83
C LEU A 171 6.38 5.15 -11.22
N LEU A 172 5.38 5.59 -12.00
CA LEU A 172 5.16 5.21 -13.38
C LEU A 172 4.91 6.46 -14.22
N GLY A 173 5.39 6.48 -15.47
CA GLY A 173 4.99 7.50 -16.44
C GLY A 173 3.47 7.40 -16.71
N ARG A 174 2.82 8.53 -17.02
CA ARG A 174 1.36 8.54 -17.24
C ARG A 174 0.90 7.66 -18.41
N GLU A 175 1.62 7.73 -19.53
CA GLU A 175 1.35 6.87 -20.70
C GLU A 175 1.56 5.40 -20.36
N GLU A 176 2.64 5.11 -19.63
CA GLU A 176 3.00 3.76 -19.21
C GLU A 176 1.99 3.18 -18.23
N ALA A 177 1.51 3.97 -17.27
CA ALA A 177 0.44 3.59 -16.36
C ALA A 177 -0.84 3.22 -17.13
N SER A 178 -1.24 4.02 -18.12
CA SER A 178 -2.41 3.72 -18.96
C SER A 178 -2.23 2.45 -19.78
N ARG A 179 -1.01 2.21 -20.30
CA ARG A 179 -0.68 0.99 -21.05
C ARG A 179 -0.76 -0.24 -20.14
N ILE A 180 -0.12 -0.19 -18.98
CA ILE A 180 -0.09 -1.28 -18.01
C ILE A 180 -1.50 -1.58 -17.48
N ALA A 181 -2.31 -0.57 -17.19
CA ALA A 181 -3.70 -0.76 -16.74
C ALA A 181 -4.51 -1.62 -17.73
N GLY A 182 -4.38 -1.32 -19.02
CA GLY A 182 -5.04 -2.09 -20.09
C GLY A 182 -4.53 -3.53 -20.21
N ILE A 183 -3.25 -3.78 -19.89
CA ILE A 183 -2.67 -5.13 -19.86
C ILE A 183 -3.18 -5.90 -18.63
N ALA A 184 -3.15 -5.28 -17.45
CA ALA A 184 -3.63 -5.89 -16.21
C ALA A 184 -5.09 -6.36 -16.31
N ALA A 185 -5.95 -5.56 -16.96
CA ALA A 185 -7.34 -5.92 -17.22
C ALA A 185 -7.49 -7.16 -18.11
N LYS A 186 -6.61 -7.33 -19.11
CA LYS A 186 -6.63 -8.51 -20.01
C LYS A 186 -6.15 -9.77 -19.31
N GLU A 187 -5.16 -9.66 -18.43
CA GLU A 187 -4.55 -10.82 -17.77
C GLU A 187 -5.29 -11.32 -16.53
N ALA A 188 -6.17 -10.49 -15.94
CA ALA A 188 -6.86 -10.81 -14.70
C ALA A 188 -7.53 -12.20 -14.71
N GLY A 189 -8.22 -12.56 -15.79
CA GLY A 189 -8.88 -13.86 -15.92
C GLY A 189 -7.91 -15.04 -16.06
N GLU A 190 -6.80 -14.86 -16.79
CA GLU A 190 -5.78 -15.89 -16.95
C GLU A 190 -5.01 -16.14 -15.66
N ALA A 191 -4.67 -15.05 -14.94
CA ALA A 191 -4.01 -15.10 -13.65
C ALA A 191 -4.82 -15.92 -12.63
N CYS A 192 -6.13 -15.75 -12.59
CA CYS A 192 -7.00 -16.52 -11.69
C CYS A 192 -7.13 -17.99 -12.08
N ARG A 193 -7.19 -18.30 -13.39
CA ARG A 193 -7.12 -19.70 -13.87
C ARG A 193 -5.81 -20.37 -13.44
N ALA A 194 -4.70 -19.66 -13.57
CA ALA A 194 -3.38 -20.17 -13.18
C ALA A 194 -3.25 -20.40 -11.67
N ALA A 195 -3.99 -19.65 -10.84
CA ALA A 195 -4.04 -19.86 -9.40
C ALA A 195 -4.83 -21.12 -8.99
N GLY A 196 -5.39 -21.88 -9.94
CA GLY A 196 -6.20 -23.06 -9.65
C GLY A 196 -7.57 -22.73 -9.05
N VAL A 197 -7.99 -21.47 -9.13
CA VAL A 197 -9.30 -20.99 -8.67
C VAL A 197 -10.21 -20.96 -9.89
N SER A 198 -10.71 -22.13 -10.29
CA SER A 198 -11.75 -22.22 -11.33
C SER A 198 -13.13 -22.11 -10.70
N SER A 199 -13.92 -21.15 -11.19
CA SER A 199 -15.38 -21.11 -11.04
C SER A 199 -16.05 -22.31 -11.67
#